data_AF-A0A7W6P4Z5-F1
#
_entry.id   AF-A0A7W6P4Z5-F1
#
_cell.length_a   1.000
_cell.length_b   1.000
_cell.length_c   1.000
_cell.angle_alpha   90.00
_cell.angle_beta   90.00
_cell.angle_gamma   90.00
#
_symmetry.space_group_name_H-M   'P 1'
#
loop_
_entity.id
_entity.type
_entity.pdbx_description
1 polymer ?
#
loop_
_entity_poly.entity_id
_entity_poly.type
_entity_poly.pdbx_seq_one_letter_code
_entity_poly.pdbx_strand_id
1 'polypeptide(L)'
;MPIPSLSEKDLEAYRNDLSDPEKSIGELFIKLNGLYQRFAGNEQLLADFEYVAALNSLENTYAQKKEHFNKEITELKRQFKQLDNRIIAAEQKLRHGIPEDLLIMDKIIAEQESIVEDQEKLNNAETHIVEQVRKIDIEHGKALQKLEQQQHNREIPFKSKFSALSEQLRKAEKEIALKVNGFSLIAIIGIPLIIDLFFGVLGLPTFARRTNNIIFNHYLFLISLIMVELFLADKIRNRISRMLSVSYLKDSLNTLGNLLTENERQVAKVESEHHIPLAEFVEKNGHVLDYKDTF
;
A
#
# COMPACT_ATOMS: atom_id res chain seq x y z
N MET A 1 8.52 0.58 18.67
CA MET A 1 8.01 1.94 18.41
C MET A 1 7.59 2.00 16.95
N PRO A 2 6.32 2.33 16.65
CA PRO A 2 5.84 2.39 15.27
C PRO A 2 6.65 3.41 14.49
N ILE A 3 7.08 3.01 13.29
CA ILE A 3 7.82 3.87 12.38
C ILE A 3 6.83 4.93 11.85
N PRO A 4 7.08 6.23 12.07
CA PRO A 4 6.15 7.26 11.62
C PRO A 4 6.03 7.27 10.10
N SER A 5 4.82 7.46 9.60
CA SER A 5 4.53 7.58 8.16
C SER A 5 5.42 8.60 7.47
N LEU A 6 5.79 8.33 6.22
CA LEU A 6 6.57 9.25 5.41
C LEU A 6 5.73 10.47 5.04
N SER A 7 6.30 11.67 5.15
CA SER A 7 5.67 12.93 4.73
C SER A 7 6.56 13.68 3.74
N GLU A 8 5.98 14.63 2.99
CA GLU A 8 6.74 15.48 2.06
C GLU A 8 7.86 16.26 2.77
N LYS A 9 7.64 16.68 4.03
CA LYS A 9 8.65 17.36 4.86
C LYS A 9 9.90 16.50 5.06
N ASP A 10 9.75 15.18 5.13
CA ASP A 10 10.87 14.26 5.27
C ASP A 10 11.69 14.17 3.98
N LEU A 11 11.02 14.21 2.82
CA LEU A 11 11.66 14.26 1.50
C LEU A 11 12.40 15.58 1.29
N GLU A 12 11.80 16.70 1.70
CA GLU A 12 12.46 18.02 1.68
C GLU A 12 13.67 18.07 2.60
N ALA A 13 13.56 17.54 3.83
CA ALA A 13 14.69 17.45 4.75
C ALA A 13 15.84 16.62 4.16
N TYR A 14 15.53 15.51 3.49
CA TYR A 14 16.55 14.71 2.81
C TYR A 14 17.15 15.42 1.58
N ARG A 15 16.36 16.18 0.82
CA ARG A 15 16.85 17.01 -0.29
C ARG A 15 17.85 18.07 0.20
N ASN A 16 17.62 18.65 1.38
CA ASN A 16 18.56 19.59 2.01
C ASN A 16 19.86 18.89 2.42
N ASP A 17 19.79 17.71 3.04
CA ASP A 17 20.98 16.93 3.39
C ASP A 17 21.78 16.50 2.15
N LEU A 18 21.11 16.15 1.05
CA LEU A 18 21.75 15.80 -0.22
C LEU A 18 22.52 17.00 -0.83
N SER A 19 22.11 18.22 -0.49
CA SER A 19 22.74 19.46 -0.96
C SER A 19 23.92 19.88 -0.08
N ASP A 20 24.01 19.39 1.15
CA ASP A 20 25.08 19.73 2.10
C ASP A 20 26.37 18.94 1.81
N PRO A 21 27.45 19.58 1.30
CA PRO A 21 28.72 18.94 0.92
C PRO A 21 29.40 18.16 2.04
N GLU A 22 29.16 18.52 3.30
CA GLU A 22 29.82 17.94 4.48
C GLU A 22 29.17 16.64 4.96
N LYS A 23 27.95 16.32 4.48
CA LYS A 23 27.26 15.08 4.84
C LYS A 23 27.95 13.83 4.28
N SER A 24 28.07 12.82 5.12
CA SER A 24 28.58 11.50 4.74
C SER A 24 27.62 10.81 3.78
N ILE A 25 28.16 10.27 2.68
CA ILE A 25 27.38 9.53 1.68
C ILE A 25 26.76 8.26 2.26
N GLY A 26 27.48 7.56 3.16
CA GLY A 26 26.94 6.38 3.84
C GLY A 26 25.73 6.72 4.70
N GLU A 27 25.77 7.86 5.40
CA GLU A 27 24.62 8.34 6.19
C GLU A 27 23.42 8.67 5.29
N LEU A 28 23.67 9.25 4.10
CA LEU A 28 22.63 9.53 3.12
C LEU A 28 21.97 8.24 2.59
N PHE A 29 22.74 7.20 2.28
CA PHE A 29 22.18 5.89 1.89
C PHE A 29 21.34 5.26 3.01
N ILE A 30 21.82 5.29 4.25
CA ILE A 30 21.08 4.77 5.41
C ILE A 30 19.77 5.55 5.60
N LYS A 31 19.83 6.88 5.54
CA LYS A 31 18.64 7.73 5.71
C LYS A 31 17.62 7.48 4.60
N LEU A 32 18.06 7.37 3.34
CA LEU A 32 17.18 7.06 2.21
C LEU A 32 16.50 5.68 2.37
N ASN A 33 17.25 4.66 2.81
CA ASN A 33 16.66 3.36 3.12
C ASN A 33 15.59 3.46 4.22
N GLY A 34 15.84 4.27 5.25
CA GLY A 34 14.85 4.58 6.28
C GLY A 34 13.58 5.25 5.72
N LEU A 35 13.72 6.17 4.76
CA LEU A 35 12.56 6.79 4.10
C LEU A 35 11.74 5.77 3.29
N TYR A 36 12.38 4.83 2.60
CA TYR A 36 11.69 3.73 1.93
C TYR A 36 10.95 2.81 2.90
N GLN A 37 11.53 2.53 4.08
CA GLN A 37 10.84 1.76 5.12
C GLN A 37 9.62 2.50 5.68
N ARG A 38 9.73 3.82 5.87
CA ARG A 38 8.59 4.66 6.27
C ARG A 38 7.49 4.67 5.21
N PHE A 39 7.86 4.74 3.93
CA PHE A 39 6.90 4.66 2.82
C PHE A 39 6.19 3.31 2.74
N ALA A 40 6.87 2.20 3.10
CA ALA A 40 6.19 0.92 3.25
C ALA A 40 5.09 0.97 4.33
N GLY A 41 5.25 1.79 5.36
CA GLY A 41 4.18 2.09 6.33
C GLY A 41 2.98 2.77 5.68
N ASN A 42 3.20 3.80 4.85
CA ASN A 42 2.13 4.51 4.14
C ASN A 42 1.33 3.59 3.22
N GLU A 43 2.00 2.72 2.49
CA GLU A 43 1.32 1.81 1.56
C GLU A 43 0.57 0.69 2.27
N GLN A 44 1.08 0.20 3.41
CA GLN A 44 0.33 -0.72 4.27
C GLN A 44 -0.93 -0.03 4.79
N LEU A 45 -0.80 1.21 5.28
CA LEU A 45 -1.93 1.99 5.77
C LEU A 45 -2.99 2.19 4.68
N LEU A 46 -2.58 2.49 3.44
CA LEU A 46 -3.49 2.58 2.30
C LEU A 46 -4.19 1.24 2.02
N ALA A 47 -3.46 0.13 2.04
CA ALA A 47 -4.05 -1.19 1.81
C ALA A 47 -5.08 -1.56 2.88
N ASP A 48 -4.78 -1.27 4.15
CA ASP A 48 -5.69 -1.51 5.27
C ASP A 48 -6.92 -0.60 5.17
N PHE A 49 -6.72 0.67 4.82
CA PHE A 49 -7.80 1.64 4.61
C PHE A 49 -8.73 1.22 3.47
N GLU A 50 -8.18 0.81 2.31
CA GLU A 50 -8.96 0.30 1.19
C GLU A 50 -9.80 -0.92 1.58
N TYR A 51 -9.21 -1.88 2.29
CA TYR A 51 -9.88 -3.10 2.72
C TYR A 51 -11.03 -2.80 3.69
N VAL A 52 -10.75 -2.05 4.76
CA VAL A 52 -11.75 -1.76 5.80
C VAL A 52 -12.86 -0.86 5.26
N ALA A 53 -12.54 0.13 4.42
CA ALA A 53 -13.56 0.97 3.80
C ALA A 53 -14.48 0.17 2.87
N ALA A 54 -13.93 -0.73 2.06
CA ALA A 54 -14.70 -1.63 1.21
C ALA A 54 -15.55 -2.63 2.03
N LEU A 55 -14.99 -3.20 3.10
CA LEU A 55 -15.69 -4.12 3.99
C LEU A 55 -16.89 -3.42 4.66
N ASN A 56 -16.67 -2.25 5.25
CA ASN A 56 -17.73 -1.47 5.89
C ASN A 56 -18.85 -1.09 4.90
N SER A 57 -18.47 -0.71 3.68
CA SER A 57 -19.46 -0.42 2.62
C SER A 57 -20.28 -1.66 2.24
N LEU A 58 -19.62 -2.82 2.13
CA LEU A 58 -20.26 -4.08 1.81
C LEU A 58 -21.22 -4.53 2.93
N GLU A 59 -20.79 -4.42 4.18
CA GLU A 59 -21.60 -4.74 5.36
C GLU A 59 -22.82 -3.81 5.48
N ASN A 60 -22.63 -2.50 5.30
CA ASN A 60 -23.72 -1.54 5.31
C ASN A 60 -24.75 -1.83 4.21
N THR A 61 -24.28 -2.13 2.99
CA THR A 61 -25.16 -2.49 1.87
C THR A 61 -25.95 -3.77 2.18
N TYR A 62 -25.28 -4.78 2.74
CA TYR A 62 -25.93 -6.03 3.14
C TYR A 62 -26.98 -5.80 4.24
N ALA A 63 -26.63 -5.04 5.28
CA ALA A 63 -27.53 -4.71 6.37
C ALA A 63 -28.77 -3.96 5.90
N GLN A 64 -28.61 -2.95 5.03
CA GLN A 64 -29.73 -2.19 4.44
C GLN A 64 -30.67 -3.09 3.63
N LYS A 65 -30.11 -3.96 2.76
CA LYS A 65 -30.90 -4.92 1.98
C LYS A 65 -31.64 -5.89 2.89
N LYS A 66 -30.97 -6.42 3.92
CA LYS A 66 -31.57 -7.36 4.88
C LYS A 66 -32.67 -6.70 5.69
N GLU A 67 -32.50 -5.44 6.09
CA GLU A 67 -33.53 -4.67 6.79
C GLU A 67 -34.78 -4.46 5.92
N HIS A 68 -34.61 -4.13 4.63
CA HIS A 68 -35.72 -4.03 3.68
C HIS A 68 -36.50 -5.35 3.65
N PHE A 69 -35.86 -6.47 3.34
CA PHE A 69 -36.56 -7.76 3.21
C PHE A 69 -37.14 -8.24 4.54
N ASN A 70 -36.53 -7.95 5.68
CA ASN A 70 -37.13 -8.23 6.99
C ASN A 70 -38.45 -7.47 7.21
N LYS A 71 -38.56 -6.22 6.73
CA LYS A 71 -39.82 -5.47 6.76
C LYS A 71 -40.87 -6.12 5.85
N GLU A 72 -40.49 -6.53 4.65
CA GLU A 72 -41.41 -7.24 3.73
C GLU A 72 -41.89 -8.58 4.30
N ILE A 73 -41.01 -9.39 4.90
CA ILE A 73 -41.38 -10.65 5.58
C ILE A 73 -42.36 -10.38 6.73
N THR A 74 -42.13 -9.32 7.50
CA THR A 74 -43.01 -8.96 8.62
C THR A 74 -44.40 -8.56 8.13
N GLU A 75 -44.47 -7.80 7.05
CA GLU A 75 -45.73 -7.43 6.41
C GLU A 75 -46.46 -8.64 5.80
N LEU A 76 -45.72 -9.55 5.14
CA LEU A 76 -46.28 -10.78 4.60
C LEU A 76 -46.87 -11.67 5.71
N LYS A 77 -46.18 -11.82 6.84
CA LYS A 77 -46.70 -12.53 8.03
C LYS A 77 -47.98 -11.89 8.56
N ARG A 78 -48.09 -10.57 8.51
CA ARG A 78 -49.31 -9.84 8.91
C ARG A 78 -50.46 -10.19 7.96
N GLN A 79 -50.21 -10.24 6.65
CA GLN A 79 -51.19 -10.58 5.63
C GLN A 79 -51.66 -12.04 5.74
N PHE A 80 -50.73 -12.99 5.95
CA PHE A 80 -51.10 -14.39 6.23
C PHE A 80 -51.99 -14.52 7.46
N LYS A 81 -51.68 -13.82 8.55
CA LYS A 81 -52.54 -13.82 9.75
C LYS A 81 -53.94 -13.25 9.47
N GLN A 82 -54.06 -12.25 8.60
CA GLN A 82 -55.36 -11.72 8.18
C GLN A 82 -56.14 -12.72 7.35
N LEU A 83 -55.46 -13.44 6.44
CA LEU A 83 -56.06 -14.51 5.65
C LEU A 83 -56.52 -15.67 6.53
N ASP A 84 -55.71 -16.11 7.49
CA ASP A 84 -56.08 -17.15 8.46
C ASP A 84 -57.35 -16.78 9.23
N ASN A 85 -57.47 -15.52 9.67
CA ASN A 85 -58.68 -15.04 10.32
C ASN A 85 -59.91 -15.08 9.38
N ARG A 86 -59.73 -14.77 8.08
CA ARG A 86 -60.80 -14.88 7.08
C ARG A 86 -61.20 -16.33 6.83
N ILE A 87 -60.23 -17.24 6.75
CA ILE A 87 -60.45 -18.69 6.63
C ILE A 87 -61.28 -19.20 7.81
N ILE A 88 -60.84 -18.92 9.05
CA ILE A 88 -61.55 -19.33 10.27
C ILE A 88 -62.99 -18.78 10.28
N ALA A 89 -63.18 -17.51 9.87
CA ALA A 89 -64.51 -16.91 9.80
C ALA A 89 -65.40 -17.58 8.73
N ALA A 90 -64.85 -17.94 7.56
CA ALA A 90 -65.55 -18.67 6.51
C ALA A 90 -65.92 -20.09 6.96
N GLU A 91 -65.00 -20.80 7.61
CA GLU A 91 -65.23 -22.14 8.19
C GLU A 91 -66.31 -22.12 9.27
N GLN A 92 -66.31 -21.10 10.14
CA GLN A 92 -67.36 -20.93 11.14
C GLN A 92 -68.72 -20.74 10.47
N LYS A 93 -68.83 -19.90 9.42
CA LYS A 93 -70.09 -19.71 8.69
C LYS A 93 -70.61 -21.02 8.10
N LEU A 94 -69.74 -21.86 7.56
CA LEU A 94 -70.10 -23.19 7.03
C LEU A 94 -70.53 -24.17 8.13
N ARG A 95 -69.90 -24.13 9.30
CA ARG A 95 -70.27 -24.99 10.45
C ARG A 95 -71.65 -24.71 11.04
N HIS A 96 -72.19 -23.50 10.86
CA HIS A 96 -73.54 -23.16 11.31
C HIS A 96 -74.67 -23.69 10.39
N GLY A 97 -74.30 -24.43 9.33
CA GLY A 97 -75.22 -25.06 8.39
C GLY A 97 -75.04 -24.55 6.97
N ILE A 98 -75.32 -25.39 5.96
CA ILE A 98 -75.39 -24.95 4.56
C ILE A 98 -76.63 -24.05 4.43
N PRO A 99 -76.48 -22.78 3.98
CA PRO A 99 -77.64 -21.91 3.80
C PRO A 99 -78.65 -22.55 2.84
N GLU A 100 -79.95 -22.52 3.19
CA GLU A 100 -81.02 -22.95 2.29
C GLU A 100 -81.24 -21.97 1.12
N ASP A 101 -80.73 -20.74 1.26
CA ASP A 101 -80.77 -19.70 0.24
C ASP A 101 -79.54 -19.78 -0.69
N LEU A 102 -79.81 -20.05 -1.98
CA LEU A 102 -78.82 -20.11 -3.05
C LEU A 102 -77.94 -18.85 -3.12
N LEU A 103 -78.51 -17.68 -2.85
CA LEU A 103 -77.83 -16.39 -2.96
C LEU A 103 -76.77 -16.21 -1.86
N ILE A 104 -77.01 -16.80 -0.68
CA ILE A 104 -76.05 -16.84 0.42
C ILE A 104 -74.97 -17.88 0.14
N MET A 105 -75.33 -19.01 -0.48
CA MET A 105 -74.39 -20.05 -0.90
C MET A 105 -73.39 -19.51 -1.93
N ASP A 106 -73.85 -18.81 -2.97
CA ASP A 106 -72.99 -18.18 -3.99
C ASP A 106 -72.01 -17.17 -3.37
N LYS A 107 -72.47 -16.41 -2.37
CA LYS A 107 -71.63 -15.44 -1.67
C LYS A 107 -70.53 -16.12 -0.83
N ILE A 108 -70.80 -17.29 -0.25
CA ILE A 108 -69.80 -18.07 0.49
C ILE A 108 -68.77 -18.67 -0.49
N ILE A 109 -69.22 -19.19 -1.62
CA ILE A 109 -68.33 -19.75 -2.65
C ILE A 109 -67.41 -18.65 -3.20
N ALA A 110 -67.94 -17.49 -3.55
CA ALA A 110 -67.13 -16.36 -4.03
C ALA A 110 -66.09 -15.88 -2.99
N GLU A 111 -66.43 -15.90 -1.69
CA GLU A 111 -65.46 -15.59 -0.62
C GLU A 111 -64.38 -16.67 -0.51
N GLN A 112 -64.73 -17.96 -0.65
CA GLN A 112 -63.74 -19.05 -0.64
C GLN A 112 -62.80 -18.99 -1.85
N GLU A 113 -63.33 -18.70 -3.04
CA GLU A 113 -62.52 -18.50 -4.25
C GLU A 113 -61.57 -17.30 -4.08
N SER A 114 -62.05 -16.19 -3.52
CA SER A 114 -61.21 -15.03 -3.18
C SER A 114 -60.12 -15.37 -2.15
N ILE A 115 -60.43 -16.16 -1.12
CA ILE A 115 -59.47 -16.61 -0.12
C ILE A 115 -58.37 -17.46 -0.78
N VAL A 116 -58.74 -18.38 -1.68
CA VAL A 116 -57.78 -19.24 -2.38
C VAL A 116 -56.88 -18.40 -3.30
N GLU A 117 -57.44 -17.43 -4.03
CA GLU A 117 -56.66 -16.54 -4.89
C GLU A 117 -55.67 -15.69 -4.07
N ASP A 118 -56.11 -15.16 -2.92
CA ASP A 118 -55.24 -14.40 -2.02
C ASP A 118 -54.16 -15.28 -1.40
N GLN A 119 -54.48 -16.55 -1.06
CA GLN A 119 -53.49 -17.51 -0.57
C GLN A 119 -52.39 -17.79 -1.61
N GLU A 120 -52.77 -18.00 -2.86
CA GLU A 120 -51.82 -18.24 -3.95
C GLU A 120 -50.92 -17.02 -4.17
N LYS A 121 -51.49 -15.81 -4.14
CA LYS A 121 -50.71 -14.56 -4.22
C LYS A 121 -49.71 -14.43 -3.08
N LEU A 122 -50.12 -14.71 -1.84
CA LEU A 122 -49.23 -14.64 -0.68
C LEU A 122 -48.12 -15.71 -0.72
N ASN A 123 -48.43 -16.93 -1.15
CA ASN A 123 -47.43 -17.99 -1.32
C ASN A 123 -46.39 -17.64 -2.41
N ASN A 124 -46.85 -17.06 -3.52
CA ASN A 124 -45.95 -16.59 -4.58
C ASN A 124 -45.06 -15.45 -4.09
N ALA A 125 -45.61 -14.51 -3.32
CA ALA A 125 -44.84 -13.42 -2.70
C ALA A 125 -43.82 -13.96 -1.67
N GLU A 126 -44.19 -14.95 -0.86
CA GLU A 126 -43.27 -15.61 0.07
C GLU A 126 -42.08 -16.24 -0.66
N THR A 127 -42.38 -17.04 -1.69
CA THR A 127 -41.37 -17.73 -2.50
C THR A 127 -40.41 -16.73 -3.13
N HIS A 128 -40.94 -15.62 -3.67
CA HIS A 128 -40.13 -14.56 -4.24
C HIS A 128 -39.21 -13.90 -3.21
N ILE A 129 -39.73 -13.51 -2.04
CA ILE A 129 -38.94 -12.85 -0.99
C ILE A 129 -37.83 -13.78 -0.48
N VAL A 130 -38.13 -15.07 -0.25
CA VAL A 130 -37.13 -16.06 0.18
C VAL A 130 -36.02 -16.21 -0.88
N GLU A 131 -36.37 -16.24 -2.15
CA GLU A 131 -35.38 -16.29 -3.24
C GLU A 131 -34.50 -15.04 -3.30
N GLN A 132 -35.09 -13.85 -3.11
CA GLN A 132 -34.32 -12.59 -3.08
C GLN A 132 -33.36 -12.54 -1.89
N VAL A 133 -33.81 -12.94 -0.69
CA VAL A 133 -32.93 -13.01 0.49
C VAL A 133 -31.77 -13.96 0.24
N ARG A 134 -32.04 -15.15 -0.30
CA ARG A 134 -30.99 -16.11 -0.67
C ARG A 134 -30.00 -15.54 -1.68
N LYS A 135 -30.49 -14.79 -2.67
CA LYS A 135 -29.64 -14.14 -3.66
C LYS A 135 -28.72 -13.10 -3.01
N ILE A 136 -29.24 -12.31 -2.08
CA ILE A 136 -28.44 -11.31 -1.34
C ILE A 136 -27.36 -11.97 -0.50
N ASP A 137 -27.68 -13.05 0.22
CA ASP A 137 -26.70 -13.77 1.03
C ASP A 137 -25.57 -14.34 0.15
N ILE A 138 -25.92 -14.91 -1.01
CA ILE A 138 -24.93 -15.43 -1.97
C ILE A 138 -24.08 -14.30 -2.56
N GLU A 139 -24.69 -13.18 -2.96
CA GLU A 139 -23.98 -12.02 -3.50
C GLU A 139 -23.00 -11.44 -2.48
N HIS A 140 -23.44 -11.29 -1.23
CA HIS A 140 -22.60 -10.81 -0.14
C HIS A 140 -21.42 -11.77 0.12
N GLY A 141 -21.68 -13.07 0.23
CA GLY A 141 -20.62 -14.07 0.40
C GLY A 141 -19.59 -14.07 -0.73
N LYS A 142 -20.03 -13.94 -1.99
CA LYS A 142 -19.13 -13.83 -3.14
C LYS A 142 -18.30 -12.54 -3.12
N ALA A 143 -18.92 -11.42 -2.76
CA ALA A 143 -18.24 -10.14 -2.66
C ALA A 143 -17.19 -10.13 -1.53
N LEU A 144 -17.53 -10.72 -0.38
CA LEU A 144 -16.62 -10.86 0.75
C LEU A 144 -15.41 -11.73 0.39
N GLN A 145 -15.65 -12.91 -0.19
CA GLN A 145 -14.56 -13.80 -0.62
C GLN A 145 -13.63 -13.12 -1.64
N LYS A 146 -14.20 -12.35 -2.58
CA LYS A 146 -13.40 -11.58 -3.54
C LYS A 146 -12.54 -10.53 -2.84
N LEU A 147 -13.09 -9.83 -1.84
CA LEU A 147 -12.37 -8.82 -1.08
C LEU A 147 -11.21 -9.42 -0.27
N GLU A 148 -11.45 -10.54 0.42
CA GLU A 148 -10.42 -11.29 1.14
C GLU A 148 -9.32 -11.81 0.21
N GLN A 149 -9.69 -12.35 -0.96
CA GLN A 149 -8.73 -12.80 -1.95
C GLN A 149 -7.89 -11.63 -2.49
N GLN A 150 -8.48 -10.46 -2.69
CA GLN A 150 -7.75 -9.26 -3.10
C GLN A 150 -6.75 -8.79 -2.04
N GLN A 151 -7.13 -8.84 -0.76
CA GLN A 151 -6.23 -8.52 0.35
C GLN A 151 -5.04 -9.49 0.39
N HIS A 152 -5.32 -10.80 0.35
CA HIS A 152 -4.27 -11.83 0.37
C HIS A 152 -3.32 -11.74 -0.84
N ASN A 153 -3.86 -11.51 -2.03
CA ASN A 153 -3.07 -11.33 -3.25
C ASN A 153 -2.19 -10.08 -3.23
N ARG A 154 -2.48 -9.10 -2.37
CA ARG A 154 -1.68 -7.87 -2.22
C ARG A 154 -0.56 -8.00 -1.19
N GLU A 155 -0.79 -8.70 -0.08
CA GLU A 155 0.20 -8.81 1.01
C GLU A 155 1.52 -9.48 0.58
N ILE A 156 1.45 -10.52 -0.25
CA ILE A 156 2.65 -11.30 -0.65
C ILE A 156 3.54 -10.48 -1.61
N PRO A 157 3.03 -9.88 -2.71
CA PRO A 157 3.83 -9.00 -3.56
C PRO A 157 4.35 -7.77 -2.83
N PHE A 158 3.62 -7.26 -1.84
CA PHE A 158 4.00 -6.08 -1.07
C PHE A 158 5.34 -6.28 -0.36
N LYS A 159 5.47 -7.32 0.47
CA LYS A 159 6.71 -7.63 1.19
C LYS A 159 7.89 -7.84 0.23
N SER A 160 7.64 -8.51 -0.90
CA SER A 160 8.64 -8.75 -1.94
C SER A 160 9.12 -7.44 -2.60
N LYS A 161 8.22 -6.55 -3.00
CA LYS A 161 8.54 -5.27 -3.66
C LYS A 161 9.46 -4.40 -2.79
N PHE A 162 9.13 -4.23 -1.51
CA PHE A 162 9.94 -3.42 -0.60
C PHE A 162 11.30 -4.04 -0.28
N SER A 163 11.34 -5.37 -0.13
CA SER A 163 12.63 -6.07 0.00
C SER A 163 13.51 -5.87 -1.24
N ALA A 164 12.95 -5.93 -2.45
CA ALA A 164 13.66 -5.72 -3.70
C ALA A 164 14.23 -4.30 -3.81
N LEU A 165 13.47 -3.27 -3.41
CA LEU A 165 13.97 -1.89 -3.38
C LEU A 165 15.13 -1.72 -2.39
N SER A 166 15.01 -2.28 -1.18
CA SER A 166 16.11 -2.23 -0.19
C SER A 166 17.37 -2.96 -0.69
N GLU A 167 17.20 -4.09 -1.38
CA GLU A 167 18.31 -4.84 -1.94
C GLU A 167 18.97 -4.10 -3.11
N GLN A 168 18.19 -3.45 -3.97
CA GLN A 168 18.70 -2.59 -5.04
C GLN A 168 19.52 -1.42 -4.49
N LEU A 169 19.03 -0.76 -3.43
CA LEU A 169 19.76 0.33 -2.78
C LEU A 169 21.11 -0.14 -2.22
N ARG A 170 21.12 -1.30 -1.55
CA ARG A 170 22.34 -1.92 -1.01
C ARG A 170 23.31 -2.36 -2.10
N LYS A 171 22.81 -2.86 -3.24
CA LYS A 171 23.65 -3.21 -4.40
C LYS A 171 24.28 -1.95 -5.00
N ALA A 172 23.50 -0.89 -5.18
CA ALA A 172 23.99 0.38 -5.69
C ALA A 172 25.06 1.01 -4.77
N GLU A 173 24.85 0.99 -3.46
CA GLU A 173 25.84 1.44 -2.48
C GLU A 173 27.18 0.69 -2.63
N LYS A 174 27.13 -0.64 -2.73
CA LYS A 174 28.33 -1.47 -2.92
C LYS A 174 29.03 -1.21 -4.26
N GLU A 175 28.27 -1.11 -5.35
CA GLU A 175 28.83 -0.83 -6.67
C GLU A 175 29.48 0.55 -6.73
N ILE A 176 28.87 1.55 -6.11
CA ILE A 176 29.44 2.89 -6.02
C ILE A 176 30.70 2.87 -5.15
N ALA A 177 30.69 2.20 -3.99
CA ALA A 177 31.87 2.06 -3.15
C ALA A 177 33.05 1.41 -3.90
N LEU A 178 32.79 0.38 -4.72
CA LEU A 178 33.83 -0.24 -5.57
C LEU A 178 34.37 0.74 -6.62
N LYS A 179 33.50 1.50 -7.29
CA LYS A 179 33.90 2.52 -8.26
C LYS A 179 34.72 3.63 -7.58
N VAL A 180 34.32 4.08 -6.40
CA VAL A 180 35.06 5.07 -5.60
C VAL A 180 36.46 4.57 -5.30
N ASN A 181 36.61 3.32 -4.86
CA ASN A 181 37.92 2.73 -4.58
C ASN A 181 38.80 2.70 -5.85
N GLY A 182 38.23 2.31 -7.00
CA GLY A 182 38.97 2.30 -8.26
C GLY A 182 39.40 3.70 -8.73
N PHE A 183 38.47 4.65 -8.81
CA PHE A 183 38.75 6.01 -9.28
C PHE A 183 39.63 6.78 -8.30
N SER A 184 39.46 6.60 -6.99
CA SER A 184 40.33 7.23 -5.99
C SER A 184 41.74 6.70 -6.07
N LEU A 185 41.95 5.40 -6.30
CA LEU A 185 43.28 4.82 -6.47
C LEU A 185 43.98 5.39 -7.72
N ILE A 186 43.25 5.58 -8.82
CA ILE A 186 43.79 6.25 -10.02
C ILE A 186 44.19 7.69 -9.70
N ALA A 187 43.39 8.43 -8.95
CA ALA A 187 43.71 9.82 -8.58
C ALA A 187 44.87 9.92 -7.58
N ILE A 188 44.90 9.05 -6.57
CA ILE A 188 45.93 9.00 -5.53
C ILE A 188 47.30 8.65 -6.13
N ILE A 189 47.35 7.74 -7.11
CA ILE A 189 48.60 7.37 -7.79
C ILE A 189 48.91 8.34 -8.94
N GLY A 190 47.89 8.82 -9.64
CA GLY A 190 48.02 9.70 -10.80
C GLY A 190 48.55 11.10 -10.48
N ILE A 191 48.15 11.69 -9.35
CA ILE A 191 48.65 13.02 -8.94
C ILE A 191 50.19 12.98 -8.72
N PRO A 192 50.74 12.06 -7.92
CA PRO A 192 52.20 11.85 -7.81
C PRO A 192 52.90 11.61 -9.14
N LEU A 193 52.32 10.80 -10.05
CA LEU A 193 52.89 10.53 -11.37
C LEU A 193 52.99 11.79 -12.24
N ILE A 194 51.95 12.63 -12.24
CA ILE A 194 51.96 13.90 -12.99
C ILE A 194 53.02 14.85 -12.42
N ILE A 195 53.15 14.92 -11.10
CA ILE A 195 54.16 15.72 -10.41
C ILE A 195 55.56 15.25 -10.81
N ASP A 196 55.83 13.95 -10.74
CA ASP A 196 57.12 13.34 -11.10
C ASP A 196 57.48 13.63 -12.57
N LEU A 197 56.51 13.51 -13.48
CA LEU A 197 56.71 13.79 -14.91
C LEU A 197 56.95 15.29 -15.20
N PHE A 198 56.26 16.19 -14.50
CA PHE A 198 56.45 17.64 -14.63
C PHE A 198 57.86 18.06 -14.20
N PHE A 199 58.34 17.56 -13.06
CA PHE A 199 59.72 17.80 -12.61
C PHE A 199 60.76 17.12 -13.52
N GLY A 200 60.39 15.99 -14.15
CA GLY A 200 61.07 15.36 -15.28
C GLY A 200 61.38 16.28 -16.44
N VAL A 201 60.38 17.01 -16.91
CA VAL A 201 60.48 17.90 -18.07
C VAL A 201 61.28 19.18 -17.74
N LEU A 202 61.28 19.62 -16.49
CA LEU A 202 62.00 20.82 -16.01
C LEU A 202 63.51 20.62 -15.79
N GLY A 203 64.06 19.45 -16.09
CA GLY A 203 65.51 19.21 -16.05
C GLY A 203 66.09 18.97 -14.65
N LEU A 204 65.23 18.82 -13.63
CA LEU A 204 65.62 18.15 -12.39
C LEU A 204 65.89 16.66 -12.71
N PRO A 205 66.83 15.98 -12.01
CA PRO A 205 67.34 14.67 -12.43
C PRO A 205 66.27 13.60 -12.28
N THR A 206 65.44 13.49 -13.30
CA THR A 206 64.35 12.51 -13.41
C THR A 206 64.56 11.61 -14.64
N PHE A 207 65.59 11.89 -15.44
CA PHE A 207 66.18 10.98 -16.43
C PHE A 207 67.70 11.24 -16.54
N ALA A 208 68.44 11.09 -15.45
CA ALA A 208 69.90 11.11 -15.53
C ALA A 208 70.38 9.86 -16.28
N ARG A 209 70.89 10.05 -17.50
CA ARG A 209 71.28 9.01 -18.47
C ARG A 209 72.44 8.09 -18.02
N ARG A 210 72.89 8.16 -16.76
CA ARG A 210 73.98 7.33 -16.22
C ARG A 210 73.86 7.16 -14.71
N THR A 211 73.03 6.24 -14.24
CA THR A 211 73.27 5.44 -13.02
C THR A 211 72.24 4.33 -12.94
N ASN A 212 72.69 3.10 -12.65
CA ASN A 212 71.92 1.84 -12.60
C ASN A 212 70.80 1.77 -11.53
N ASN A 213 70.35 2.90 -10.99
CA ASN A 213 69.47 2.95 -9.83
C ASN A 213 68.13 3.58 -10.18
N ILE A 214 67.27 2.80 -10.84
CA ILE A 214 65.88 3.16 -11.20
C ILE A 214 65.10 3.68 -9.98
N ILE A 215 65.39 3.16 -8.79
CA ILE A 215 64.75 3.54 -7.51
C ILE A 215 65.08 4.99 -7.12
N PHE A 216 66.29 5.49 -7.41
CA PHE A 216 66.71 6.85 -7.02
C PHE A 216 66.15 7.94 -7.95
N ASN A 217 65.57 7.58 -9.09
CA ASN A 217 65.00 8.54 -10.04
C ASN A 217 63.54 8.92 -9.71
N HIS A 218 62.90 8.29 -8.72
CA HIS A 218 61.48 8.49 -8.38
C HIS A 218 61.25 8.97 -6.92
N TYR A 219 62.22 9.62 -6.29
CA TYR A 219 62.03 10.17 -4.93
C TYR A 219 60.89 11.18 -4.86
N LEU A 220 60.72 12.01 -5.90
CA LEU A 220 59.64 12.98 -5.97
C LEU A 220 58.28 12.29 -6.06
N PHE A 221 58.15 11.23 -6.86
CA PHE A 221 56.98 10.35 -6.84
C PHE A 221 56.69 9.79 -5.45
N LEU A 222 57.67 9.19 -4.76
CA LEU A 222 57.46 8.58 -3.45
C LEU A 222 57.05 9.61 -2.38
N ILE A 223 57.71 10.76 -2.35
CA ILE A 223 57.39 11.86 -1.40
C ILE A 223 55.99 12.42 -1.69
N SER A 224 55.66 12.67 -2.95
CA SER A 224 54.33 13.16 -3.33
C SER A 224 53.24 12.13 -3.07
N LEU A 225 53.49 10.84 -3.27
CA LEU A 225 52.56 9.76 -2.94
C LEU A 225 52.25 9.73 -1.44
N ILE A 226 53.28 9.81 -0.58
CA ILE A 226 53.09 9.85 0.89
C ILE A 226 52.29 11.09 1.29
N MET A 227 52.60 12.27 0.73
CA MET A 227 51.88 13.51 1.02
C MET A 227 50.42 13.44 0.55
N VAL A 228 50.15 12.88 -0.62
CA VAL A 228 48.79 12.69 -1.13
C VAL A 228 48.02 11.70 -0.26
N GLU A 229 48.61 10.58 0.14
CA GLU A 229 47.93 9.59 0.99
C GLU A 229 47.60 10.19 2.37
N LEU A 230 48.52 10.93 2.99
CA LEU A 230 48.30 11.48 4.34
C LEU A 230 47.35 12.68 4.38
N PHE A 231 47.35 13.55 3.36
CA PHE A 231 46.63 14.83 3.42
C PHE A 231 45.46 14.96 2.44
N LEU A 232 45.46 14.22 1.33
CA LEU A 232 44.49 14.39 0.24
C LEU A 232 43.64 13.16 -0.06
N ALA A 233 44.08 11.93 0.27
CA ALA A 233 43.38 10.70 -0.11
C ALA A 233 41.94 10.68 0.37
N ASP A 234 41.67 11.07 1.62
CA ASP A 234 40.30 11.10 2.15
C ASP A 234 39.43 12.17 1.47
N LYS A 235 39.99 13.34 1.16
CA LYS A 235 39.29 14.38 0.39
C LYS A 235 38.97 13.92 -1.03
N ILE A 236 39.91 13.23 -1.67
CA ILE A 236 39.74 12.64 -3.01
C ILE A 236 38.65 11.58 -2.98
N ARG A 237 38.72 10.63 -2.03
CA ARG A 237 37.71 9.57 -1.85
C ARG A 237 36.33 10.15 -1.59
N ASN A 238 36.19 11.12 -0.69
CA ASN A 238 34.92 11.78 -0.38
C ASN A 238 34.34 12.53 -1.58
N ARG A 239 35.19 13.26 -2.32
CA ARG A 239 34.73 14.02 -3.50
C ARG A 239 34.26 13.11 -4.63
N ILE A 240 34.99 12.04 -4.90
CA ILE A 240 34.62 11.03 -5.90
C ILE A 240 33.36 10.29 -5.45
N SER A 241 33.28 9.89 -4.17
CA SER A 241 32.09 9.25 -3.59
C SER A 241 30.85 10.11 -3.74
N ARG A 242 30.96 11.40 -3.42
CA ARG A 242 29.86 12.34 -3.59
C ARG A 242 29.44 12.51 -5.05
N MET A 243 30.41 12.69 -5.95
CA MET A 243 30.13 12.84 -7.38
C MET A 243 29.38 11.63 -7.95
N LEU A 244 29.81 10.42 -7.59
CA LEU A 244 29.21 9.18 -8.10
C LEU A 244 27.86 8.86 -7.45
N SER A 245 27.67 9.23 -6.18
CA SER A 245 26.47 8.85 -5.43
C SER A 245 25.32 9.85 -5.56
N VAL A 246 25.59 11.16 -5.68
CA VAL A 246 24.55 12.20 -5.64
C VAL A 246 23.52 12.02 -6.75
N SER A 247 23.94 11.64 -7.97
CA SER A 247 22.97 11.39 -9.07
C SER A 247 22.02 10.26 -8.71
N TYR A 248 22.55 9.12 -8.26
CA TYR A 248 21.75 7.96 -7.88
C TYR A 248 20.79 8.28 -6.73
N LEU A 249 21.29 8.93 -5.68
CA LEU A 249 20.48 9.31 -4.52
C LEU A 249 19.37 10.31 -4.90
N LYS A 250 19.63 11.22 -5.85
CA LYS A 250 18.63 12.16 -6.36
C LYS A 250 17.55 11.45 -7.17
N ASP A 251 17.94 10.53 -8.05
CA ASP A 251 16.99 9.76 -8.87
C ASP A 251 16.12 8.84 -8.01
N SER A 252 16.72 8.21 -7.00
CA SER A 252 16.01 7.38 -6.03
C SER A 252 15.06 8.23 -5.17
N LEU A 253 15.48 9.42 -4.72
CA LEU A 253 14.60 10.35 -4.01
C LEU A 253 13.42 10.79 -4.87
N ASN A 254 13.63 11.11 -6.15
CA ASN A 254 12.55 11.47 -7.07
C ASN A 254 11.58 10.30 -7.27
N THR A 255 12.10 9.08 -7.38
CA THR A 255 11.28 7.87 -7.46
C THR A 255 10.41 7.73 -6.21
N LEU A 256 10.98 7.93 -5.02
CA LEU A 256 10.24 7.90 -3.77
C LEU A 256 9.17 9.00 -3.69
N GLY A 257 9.46 10.22 -4.14
CA GLY A 257 8.48 11.31 -4.19
C GLY A 257 7.31 11.02 -5.15
N ASN A 258 7.58 10.44 -6.31
CA ASN A 258 6.52 10.01 -7.23
C ASN A 258 5.63 8.92 -6.62
N LEU A 259 6.23 7.97 -5.90
CA LEU A 259 5.49 6.92 -5.19
C LEU A 259 4.63 7.51 -4.06
N LEU A 260 5.15 8.48 -3.30
CA LEU A 260 4.39 9.17 -2.26
C LEU A 260 3.20 9.93 -2.85
N THR A 261 3.41 10.68 -3.93
CA THR A 261 2.33 11.42 -4.61
C THR A 261 1.23 10.48 -5.10
N GLU A 262 1.61 9.32 -5.64
CA GLU A 262 0.65 8.32 -6.11
C GLU A 262 -0.11 7.68 -4.95
N ASN A 263 0.56 7.40 -3.83
CA ASN A 263 -0.07 6.91 -2.60
C ASN A 263 -1.13 7.91 -2.09
N GLU A 264 -0.79 9.21 -2.00
CA GLU A 264 -1.72 10.27 -1.60
C GLU A 264 -2.93 10.38 -2.54
N ARG A 265 -2.72 10.24 -3.85
CA ARG A 265 -3.84 10.20 -4.82
C ARG A 265 -4.77 9.02 -4.58
N GLN A 266 -4.21 7.85 -4.28
CA GLN A 266 -5.01 6.67 -4.00
C GLN A 266 -5.78 6.81 -2.68
N VAL A 267 -5.15 7.36 -1.63
CA VAL A 267 -5.85 7.72 -0.39
C VAL A 267 -7.04 8.63 -0.70
N ALA A 268 -6.82 9.74 -1.41
CA ALA A 268 -7.89 10.68 -1.75
C ALA A 268 -9.02 10.03 -2.58
N LYS A 269 -8.68 9.08 -3.46
CA LYS A 269 -9.66 8.31 -4.21
C LYS A 269 -10.55 7.48 -3.26
N VAL A 270 -9.95 6.76 -2.33
CA VAL A 270 -10.68 5.91 -1.36
C VAL A 270 -11.55 6.76 -0.45
N GLU A 271 -11.04 7.91 0.02
CA GLU A 271 -11.83 8.88 0.78
C GLU A 271 -13.05 9.35 -0.01
N SER A 272 -12.89 9.65 -1.31
CA SER A 272 -14.00 10.08 -2.17
C SER A 272 -15.02 8.98 -2.47
N GLU A 273 -14.57 7.73 -2.62
CA GLU A 273 -15.42 6.60 -2.95
C GLU A 273 -16.25 6.16 -1.74
N HIS A 274 -15.63 6.15 -0.56
CA HIS A 274 -16.25 5.65 0.67
C HIS A 274 -16.75 6.74 1.62
N HIS A 275 -16.48 8.01 1.34
CA HIS A 275 -16.87 9.17 2.16
C HIS A 275 -16.35 9.10 3.61
N ILE A 276 -15.19 8.48 3.82
CA ILE A 276 -14.53 8.33 5.13
C ILE A 276 -13.15 9.00 5.02
N PRO A 277 -12.84 10.03 5.81
CA PRO A 277 -11.49 10.60 5.88
C PRO A 277 -10.49 9.62 6.48
N LEU A 278 -9.25 9.60 5.98
CA LEU A 278 -8.18 8.76 6.51
C LEU A 278 -7.90 9.07 7.99
N ALA A 279 -8.00 10.34 8.39
CA ALA A 279 -7.82 10.75 9.79
C ALA A 279 -8.82 10.05 10.73
N GLU A 280 -10.09 9.97 10.32
CA GLU A 280 -11.13 9.28 11.09
C GLU A 280 -10.89 7.75 11.10
N PHE A 281 -10.42 7.20 10.00
CA PHE A 281 -10.03 5.79 9.93
C PHE A 281 -8.90 5.45 10.91
N VAL A 282 -7.84 6.26 10.95
CA VAL A 282 -6.70 6.08 11.85
C VAL A 282 -7.11 6.25 13.31
N GLU A 283 -8.00 7.18 13.63
CA GLU A 283 -8.52 7.36 15.00
C GLU A 283 -9.32 6.14 15.47
N LYS A 284 -10.19 5.61 14.60
CA LYS A 284 -11.05 4.44 14.92
C LYS A 284 -10.29 3.12 14.94
N ASN A 285 -9.30 2.96 14.08
CA ASN A 285 -8.58 1.69 13.87
C ASN A 285 -7.13 1.72 14.34
N GLY A 286 -6.68 2.81 14.98
CA GLY A 286 -5.30 3.00 15.43
C GLY A 286 -4.82 1.92 16.41
N HIS A 287 -5.71 1.33 17.20
CA HIS A 287 -5.40 0.19 18.07
C HIS A 287 -5.20 -1.15 17.31
N VAL A 288 -5.74 -1.27 16.09
CA VAL A 288 -5.61 -2.47 15.24
C VAL A 288 -4.35 -2.39 14.37
N LEU A 289 -3.94 -1.17 14.00
CA LEU A 289 -2.73 -0.89 13.20
C LEU A 289 -1.42 -0.98 14.00
N ASP A 290 -1.47 -1.07 15.33
CA ASP A 290 -0.29 -1.17 16.22
C ASP A 290 0.21 -2.63 16.39
N TYR A 291 -0.42 -3.62 15.75
CA TYR A 291 0.01 -5.01 15.78
C TYR A 291 1.11 -5.32 14.73
N LYS A 292 2.34 -4.89 15.01
CA LYS A 292 3.57 -5.47 14.44
C LYS A 292 4.67 -5.71 15.49
N ASP A 293 4.31 -6.03 16.73
CA ASP A 293 5.28 -6.45 17.78
C ASP A 293 5.07 -7.92 18.27
N THR A 294 4.42 -8.78 17.48
CA THR A 294 4.41 -10.23 17.73
C THR A 294 4.48 -11.00 16.41
N PHE A 295 5.70 -11.26 15.95
CA PHE A 295 6.27 -12.56 15.49
C PHE A 295 7.59 -12.31 14.77
#